data_AF-M2ZFY1-F1
#
_entry.id   AF-M2ZFY1-F1
#
_cell.length_a   1.000
_cell.length_b   1.000
_cell.length_c   1.000
_cell.angle_alpha   90.00
_cell.angle_beta   90.00
_cell.angle_gamma   90.00
#
_symmetry.space_group_name_H-M   'P 1'
#
loop_
_entity.id
_entity.type
_entity.pdbx_description
1 polymer ?
#
loop_
_entity_poly.entity_id
_entity_poly.type
_entity_poly.pdbx_seq_one_letter_code
_entity_poly.pdbx_strand_id
1 'polypeptide(L)'
;CTICLEIITERAVATPCNHLSFDFLCLVSWLQEQSTCPLCKAEVKEVHYDWRSPHDYSTYHVPPKELKASTTQGPQRRRIPLRRRAPPRYARIPPPSDDVERRRQVYRDQSYSLRVGANRISQYQDFTVQEFATSPELQSRAKTFLRRELQVFTFLDSNPRAGNRGFLMEYIVAVLKSNELKGADGKAEELLADFLGLDNTRLLLHELEAWLRSPYTRLEDWDRHVQYA
;
A
#
# COMPACT_ATOMS: atom_id res chain seq x y z
N CYS A 1 11.04 -0.70 19.47
CA CYS A 1 10.89 0.62 18.85
C CYS A 1 9.77 0.58 17.84
N THR A 2 8.86 1.57 17.83
CA THR A 2 7.70 1.59 16.91
C THR A 2 8.07 1.94 15.46
N ILE A 3 9.34 2.30 15.20
CA ILE A 3 9.86 2.60 13.86
C ILE A 3 10.49 1.35 13.24
N CYS A 4 11.42 0.66 13.94
CA CYS A 4 12.09 -0.53 13.41
C CYS A 4 11.48 -1.87 13.86
N LEU A 5 10.53 -1.86 14.80
CA LEU A 5 9.87 -3.04 15.39
C LEU A 5 10.78 -4.00 16.19
N GLU A 6 12.03 -3.61 16.48
CA GLU A 6 12.96 -4.37 17.34
C GLU A 6 12.86 -3.95 18.82
N ILE A 7 13.63 -4.59 19.71
CA ILE A 7 13.74 -4.21 21.12
C ILE A 7 14.43 -2.84 21.23
N ILE A 8 13.91 -1.96 22.08
CA ILE A 8 14.52 -0.63 22.29
C ILE A 8 15.82 -0.81 23.07
N THR A 9 16.95 -0.53 22.42
CA THR A 9 18.29 -0.58 23.03
C THR A 9 18.72 0.79 23.53
N GLU A 10 18.38 1.85 22.80
CA GLU A 10 18.73 3.24 23.15
C GLU A 10 17.48 4.10 23.17
N ARG A 11 16.87 4.24 24.35
CA ARG A 11 15.59 4.95 24.48
C ARG A 11 15.74 6.44 24.17
N ALA A 12 14.92 6.93 23.25
CA ALA A 12 14.81 8.34 22.94
C ALA A 12 13.43 8.91 23.28
N VAL A 13 13.43 10.13 23.83
CA VAL A 13 12.22 10.85 24.26
C VAL A 13 12.05 12.08 23.38
N ALA A 14 10.90 12.19 22.71
CA ALA A 14 10.58 13.32 21.82
C ALA A 14 9.90 14.47 22.57
N THR A 15 10.50 15.66 22.60
CA THR A 15 10.00 16.84 23.32
C THR A 15 9.24 17.76 22.34
N PRO A 16 8.01 18.22 22.65
CA PRO A 16 7.32 18.25 23.95
C PRO A 16 6.34 17.10 24.23
N CYS A 17 6.11 16.20 23.28
CA CYS A 17 5.07 15.18 23.40
C CYS A 17 5.41 14.01 24.34
N ASN A 18 6.67 13.91 24.80
CA ASN A 18 7.21 12.93 25.73
C ASN A 18 6.98 11.45 25.34
N HIS A 19 6.78 11.18 24.05
CA HIS A 19 6.72 9.81 23.55
C HIS A 19 8.11 9.18 23.57
N LEU A 20 8.18 7.94 24.06
CA LEU A 20 9.43 7.23 24.40
C LEU A 20 9.56 5.84 23.76
N SER A 21 8.69 5.51 22.80
CA SER A 21 8.61 4.18 22.19
C SER A 21 9.58 3.98 21.02
N PHE A 22 10.66 4.76 20.96
CA PHE A 22 11.60 4.80 19.84
C PHE A 22 13.03 4.56 20.28
N ASP A 23 13.81 3.94 19.40
CA ASP A 23 15.27 3.99 19.48
C ASP A 23 15.77 5.35 18.98
N PHE A 24 16.87 5.83 19.56
CA PHE A 24 17.47 7.12 19.24
C PHE A 24 17.77 7.28 17.75
N LEU A 25 18.51 6.34 17.17
CA LEU A 25 18.87 6.39 15.75
C LEU A 25 17.63 6.35 14.83
N CYS A 26 16.62 5.58 15.20
CA CYS A 26 15.36 5.54 14.44
C CYS A 26 14.61 6.87 14.51
N LEU A 27 14.53 7.49 15.69
CA LEU A 27 13.84 8.77 15.86
C LEU A 27 14.58 9.92 15.18
N VAL A 28 15.90 9.97 15.27
CA VAL A 28 16.71 11.00 14.58
C VAL A 28 16.60 10.87 13.07
N SER A 29 16.65 9.65 12.53
CA SER A 29 16.51 9.41 11.08
C SER A 29 15.15 9.89 10.57
N TRP A 30 14.08 9.66 11.34
CA TRP A 30 12.75 10.20 11.04
C TRP A 30 12.72 11.74 11.06
N LEU A 31 13.35 12.35 12.06
CA LEU A 31 13.36 13.81 12.26
C LEU A 31 14.16 14.58 11.20
N GLN A 32 15.05 13.91 10.48
CA GLN A 32 15.73 14.49 9.32
C GLN A 32 14.77 14.74 8.14
N GLU A 33 13.73 13.92 8.00
CA GLU A 33 12.74 14.06 6.93
C GLU A 33 11.51 14.87 7.38
N GLN A 34 11.03 14.60 8.60
CA GLN A 34 9.81 15.18 9.19
C GLN A 34 10.08 15.69 10.60
N SER A 35 9.92 16.98 10.88
CA SER A 35 10.10 17.55 12.23
C SER A 35 8.97 17.23 13.22
N THR A 36 8.22 16.15 13.01
CA THR A 36 7.03 15.78 13.82
C THR A 36 7.15 14.38 14.40
N CYS A 37 6.55 14.14 15.56
CA CYS A 37 6.57 12.84 16.24
C CYS A 37 5.78 11.77 15.46
N PRO A 38 6.33 10.55 15.26
CA PRO A 38 5.63 9.47 14.54
C PRO A 38 4.30 9.04 15.17
N LEU A 39 4.13 9.22 16.49
CA LEU A 39 2.93 8.76 17.21
C LEU A 39 1.81 9.80 17.24
N CYS A 40 2.14 11.06 17.55
CA CYS A 40 1.14 12.10 17.78
C CYS A 40 1.17 13.24 16.76
N LYS A 41 2.15 13.25 15.84
CA LYS A 41 2.37 14.29 14.84
C LYS A 41 2.65 15.69 15.41
N ALA A 42 2.89 15.81 16.72
CA ALA A 42 3.34 17.05 17.33
C ALA A 42 4.76 17.39 16.83
N GLU A 43 5.03 18.69 16.63
CA GLU A 43 6.36 19.17 16.26
C GLU A 43 7.38 18.84 17.36
N VAL A 44 8.46 18.15 16.99
CA VAL A 44 9.53 17.74 17.90
C VAL A 44 10.66 18.74 17.77
N LYS A 45 11.01 19.37 18.89
CA LYS A 45 12.08 20.37 18.95
C LYS A 45 13.40 19.74 19.36
N GLU A 46 13.32 18.81 20.30
CA GLU A 46 14.47 18.19 20.96
C GLU A 46 14.20 16.71 21.19
N VAL A 47 15.26 15.92 21.18
CA VAL A 47 15.25 14.51 21.51
C VAL A 47 16.24 14.26 22.63
N HIS A 48 15.75 13.74 23.75
CA HIS A 48 16.62 13.34 24.88
C HIS A 48 16.94 11.85 24.81
N TYR A 49 18.22 11.50 24.86
CA TYR A 49 18.74 10.13 24.74
C TYR A 49 19.95 9.91 25.67
N ASP A 50 20.47 8.69 25.76
CA ASP A 50 21.57 8.29 26.67
C ASP A 50 21.36 8.72 28.13
N TRP A 51 20.23 8.29 28.73
CA TRP A 51 19.89 8.60 30.12
C TRP A 51 20.73 7.75 31.08
N ARG A 52 21.72 8.36 31.75
CA ARG A 52 22.54 7.70 32.79
C ARG A 52 22.05 7.98 34.21
N SER A 53 21.31 9.07 34.39
CA SER A 53 20.66 9.51 35.63
C SER A 53 19.43 10.36 35.28
N PRO A 54 18.44 10.59 36.18
CA PRO A 54 17.26 11.42 35.87
C PRO A 54 17.56 12.86 35.43
N HIS A 55 18.78 13.35 35.68
CA HIS A 55 19.25 14.67 35.28
C HIS A 55 20.46 14.62 34.32
N ASP A 56 20.88 13.42 33.89
CA ASP A 56 22.06 13.23 33.03
C ASP A 56 21.62 12.51 31.75
N TYR A 57 21.40 13.31 30.71
CA TYR A 57 20.96 12.87 29.38
C TYR A 57 21.58 13.77 28.30
N SER A 58 21.72 13.22 27.11
CA SER A 58 22.16 13.94 25.92
C SER A 58 20.95 14.47 25.14
N THR A 59 21.09 15.68 24.59
CA THR A 59 20.03 16.36 23.81
C THR A 59 20.44 16.51 22.36
N TYR A 60 19.60 15.99 21.46
CA TYR A 60 19.69 16.23 20.03
C TYR A 60 18.64 17.27 19.62
N HIS A 61 19.08 18.42 19.10
CA HIS A 61 18.19 19.47 18.61
C HIS A 61 17.83 19.24 17.14
N VAL A 62 16.53 19.29 16.82
CA VAL A 62 16.04 19.11 15.45
C VAL A 62 16.21 20.43 14.69
N PRO A 63 16.91 20.45 13.54
CA PRO A 63 17.05 21.66 12.74
C PRO A 63 15.67 22.18 12.29
N PRO A 64 15.35 23.48 12.48
CA PRO A 64 14.13 24.06 11.94
C PRO A 64 14.18 23.98 10.41
N LYS A 65 13.21 23.31 9.81
CA LYS A 65 13.05 23.30 8.34
C LYS A 65 12.56 24.68 7.93
N GLU A 66 13.44 25.52 7.39
CA GLU A 66 13.08 26.85 6.92
C GLU A 66 11.99 26.76 5.84
N LEU A 67 10.75 27.01 6.25
CA LEU A 67 9.63 27.24 5.35
C LEU A 67 9.80 28.65 4.78
N LYS A 68 10.11 28.75 3.48
CA LYS A 68 10.07 30.03 2.76
C LYS A 68 8.70 30.66 2.93
N ALA A 69 8.66 31.74 3.70
CA ALA A 69 7.46 32.52 3.97
C ALA A 69 7.09 33.35 2.73
N SER A 70 5.95 33.03 2.10
CA SER A 70 5.29 33.95 1.17
C SER A 70 4.29 34.78 1.96
N THR A 71 4.74 35.98 2.36
CA THR A 71 3.99 36.99 3.08
C THR A 71 2.77 37.45 2.28
N THR A 72 1.61 37.47 2.95
CA THR A 72 0.33 37.99 2.47
C THR A 72 0.30 39.52 2.59
N GLN A 73 0.17 40.24 1.49
CA GLN A 73 -0.45 41.57 1.43
C GLN A 73 -1.30 41.65 0.16
N GLY A 74 -2.62 41.84 0.30
CA GLY A 74 -3.52 42.12 -0.83
C GLY A 74 -3.51 43.61 -1.21
N PRO A 75 -4.44 44.12 -2.05
CA PRO A 75 -5.47 43.45 -2.85
C PRO A 75 -5.49 43.92 -4.34
N GLN A 76 -6.34 43.34 -5.18
CA GLN A 76 -7.20 44.01 -6.21
C GLN A 76 -7.56 43.06 -7.37
N ARG A 77 -8.88 42.84 -7.52
CA ARG A 77 -9.67 42.65 -8.76
C ARG A 77 -9.04 41.87 -9.93
N ARG A 78 -9.66 40.73 -10.26
CA ARG A 78 -10.64 40.57 -11.37
C ARG A 78 -11.28 39.18 -11.30
N ARG A 79 -12.61 39.13 -11.36
CA ARG A 79 -13.40 37.89 -11.36
C ARG A 79 -13.23 37.17 -12.69
N ILE A 80 -12.72 35.95 -12.66
CA ILE A 80 -12.84 34.96 -13.73
C ILE A 80 -13.51 33.73 -13.11
N PRO A 81 -14.66 33.26 -13.61
CA PRO A 81 -15.34 32.11 -13.02
C PRO A 81 -14.69 30.82 -13.53
N LEU A 82 -13.81 30.21 -12.73
CA LEU A 82 -13.38 28.83 -12.95
C LEU A 82 -13.92 27.94 -11.83
N ARG A 83 -14.61 26.88 -12.29
CA ARG A 83 -15.32 25.86 -11.52
C ARG A 83 -14.61 25.47 -10.22
N ARG A 84 -15.36 25.51 -9.12
CA ARG A 84 -14.98 24.93 -7.82
C ARG A 84 -14.53 23.48 -8.01
N ARG A 85 -13.23 23.21 -7.95
CA ARG A 85 -12.73 21.87 -7.60
C ARG A 85 -12.87 21.75 -6.08
N ALA A 86 -13.72 20.83 -5.64
CA ALA A 86 -13.88 20.52 -4.23
C ALA A 86 -12.54 20.00 -3.64
N PRO A 87 -12.19 20.33 -2.38
CA PRO A 87 -11.04 19.73 -1.72
C PRO A 87 -11.28 18.23 -1.50
N PRO A 88 -10.22 17.40 -1.45
CA PRO A 88 -10.36 15.97 -1.28
C PRO A 88 -11.02 15.70 0.07
N ARG A 89 -12.20 15.07 0.01
CA ARG A 89 -12.84 14.49 1.20
C ARG A 89 -11.82 13.55 1.84
N TYR A 90 -11.55 13.74 3.12
CA TYR A 90 -10.89 12.73 3.96
C TYR A 90 -11.44 11.36 3.57
N ALA A 91 -10.55 10.48 3.07
CA ALA A 91 -10.89 9.12 2.71
C ALA A 91 -11.34 8.41 3.98
N ARG A 92 -12.66 8.42 4.20
CA ARG A 92 -13.35 7.57 5.15
C ARG A 92 -12.95 6.15 4.77
N ILE A 93 -12.27 5.43 5.67
CA ILE A 93 -12.01 4.00 5.48
C ILE A 93 -13.38 3.36 5.26
N PRO A 94 -13.66 2.85 4.05
CA PRO A 94 -14.95 2.26 3.78
C PRO A 94 -15.11 0.98 4.62
N PRO A 95 -16.30 0.64 5.11
CA PRO A 95 -16.55 -0.69 5.66
C PRO A 95 -16.22 -1.78 4.62
N PRO A 96 -15.87 -3.02 5.03
CA PRO A 96 -15.40 -4.09 4.14
C PRO A 96 -16.38 -4.49 3.02
N SER A 97 -17.67 -4.14 3.10
CA SER A 97 -18.63 -4.29 2.00
C SER A 97 -18.33 -3.37 0.82
N ASP A 98 -17.77 -2.20 1.11
CA ASP A 98 -17.45 -1.18 0.12
C ASP A 98 -16.17 -1.55 -0.63
N ASP A 99 -15.28 -2.37 -0.05
CA ASP A 99 -14.06 -2.84 -0.73
C ASP A 99 -14.41 -3.75 -1.91
N VAL A 100 -15.32 -4.71 -1.73
CA VAL A 100 -15.78 -5.59 -2.82
C VAL A 100 -16.57 -4.78 -3.86
N GLU A 101 -17.41 -3.83 -3.45
CA GLU A 101 -18.16 -2.98 -4.38
C GLU A 101 -17.26 -2.02 -5.16
N ARG A 102 -16.21 -1.49 -4.54
CA ARG A 102 -15.16 -0.73 -5.22
C ARG A 102 -14.45 -1.60 -6.26
N ARG A 103 -14.08 -2.84 -5.90
CA ARG A 103 -13.48 -3.77 -6.86
C ARG A 103 -14.44 -4.12 -8.00
N ARG A 104 -15.75 -4.25 -7.73
CA ARG A 104 -16.77 -4.42 -8.79
C ARG A 104 -16.76 -3.26 -9.80
N GLN A 105 -16.56 -2.03 -9.35
CA GLN A 105 -16.41 -0.88 -10.24
C GLN A 105 -15.15 -1.01 -11.10
N VAL A 106 -14.01 -1.41 -10.52
CA VAL A 106 -12.76 -1.63 -11.27
C VAL A 106 -12.93 -2.65 -12.40
N TYR A 107 -13.59 -3.79 -12.16
CA TYR A 107 -13.86 -4.77 -13.23
C TYR A 107 -14.94 -4.30 -14.21
N ARG A 108 -15.95 -3.57 -13.74
CA ARG A 108 -16.98 -3.02 -14.63
C ARG A 108 -16.41 -2.00 -15.61
N ASP A 109 -15.54 -1.13 -15.11
CA ASP A 109 -14.94 -0.02 -15.86
C ASP A 109 -13.63 -0.44 -16.56
N GLN A 110 -13.21 -1.70 -16.40
CA GLN A 110 -11.96 -2.27 -16.92
C GLN A 110 -10.74 -1.38 -16.59
N SER A 111 -10.68 -0.89 -15.36
CA SER A 111 -9.66 0.05 -14.92
C SER A 111 -8.37 -0.70 -14.55
N TYR A 112 -7.33 -0.57 -15.36
CA TYR A 112 -6.04 -1.19 -15.09
C TYR A 112 -5.23 -0.34 -14.11
N SER A 113 -4.62 -0.97 -13.10
CA SER A 113 -3.68 -0.26 -12.23
C SER A 113 -2.47 0.25 -13.01
N LEU A 114 -2.01 1.45 -12.67
CA LEU A 114 -0.80 2.02 -13.20
C LEU A 114 0.40 1.20 -12.75
N ARG A 115 1.26 0.84 -13.72
CA ARG A 115 2.47 0.09 -13.44
C ARG A 115 3.45 0.94 -12.63
N VAL A 116 3.77 0.47 -11.42
CA VAL A 116 4.83 1.05 -10.59
C VAL A 116 6.14 0.33 -10.88
N GLY A 117 7.18 1.07 -11.26
CA GLY A 117 8.50 0.49 -11.52
C GLY A 117 9.15 -0.07 -10.25
N ALA A 118 9.93 -1.14 -10.40
CA ALA A 118 10.77 -1.68 -9.33
C ALA A 118 11.93 -0.72 -9.05
N ASN A 119 11.78 0.14 -8.05
CA ASN A 119 12.78 1.10 -7.61
C ASN A 119 13.02 0.91 -6.11
N ARG A 120 14.23 1.23 -5.63
CA ARG A 120 14.55 1.19 -4.19
C ARG A 120 13.61 2.04 -3.32
N ILE A 121 13.03 3.09 -3.90
CA ILE A 121 12.08 3.99 -3.23
C ILE A 121 10.65 3.39 -3.23
N SER A 122 10.24 2.72 -4.32
CA SER A 122 8.90 2.11 -4.40
C SER A 122 8.83 0.77 -3.66
N GLN A 123 9.97 0.11 -3.45
CA GLN A 123 10.07 -1.24 -2.87
C GLN A 123 9.29 -2.31 -3.64
N TYR A 124 8.86 -2.02 -4.87
CA TYR A 124 8.26 -3.03 -5.73
C TYR A 124 9.33 -4.00 -6.21
N GLN A 125 9.05 -5.30 -6.12
CA GLN A 125 9.96 -6.36 -6.52
C GLN A 125 9.36 -7.17 -7.66
N ASP A 126 10.13 -7.36 -8.73
CA ASP A 126 9.83 -8.33 -9.75
C ASP A 126 10.00 -9.75 -9.18
N PHE A 127 9.22 -10.71 -9.70
CA PHE A 127 9.36 -12.11 -9.35
C PHE A 127 9.26 -12.99 -10.59
N THR A 128 9.90 -14.15 -10.54
CA THR A 128 9.84 -15.18 -11.58
C THR A 128 8.83 -16.28 -11.22
N VAL A 129 8.42 -17.08 -12.21
CA VAL A 129 7.52 -18.23 -11.98
C VAL A 129 8.13 -19.23 -10.98
N GLN A 130 9.45 -19.44 -11.05
CA GLN A 130 10.17 -20.35 -10.14
C GLN A 130 10.17 -19.82 -8.69
N GLU A 131 10.35 -18.51 -8.52
CA GLU A 131 10.27 -17.85 -7.21
C GLU A 131 8.84 -17.95 -6.64
N PHE A 132 7.82 -17.75 -7.47
CA PHE A 132 6.42 -17.95 -7.07
C PHE A 132 6.13 -19.40 -6.68
N ALA A 133 6.64 -20.37 -7.46
CA ALA A 133 6.46 -21.79 -7.19
C ALA A 133 7.13 -22.24 -5.88
N THR A 134 8.25 -21.62 -5.52
CA THR A 134 9.04 -21.98 -4.33
C THR A 134 8.62 -21.20 -3.08
N SER A 135 8.18 -19.93 -3.21
CA SER A 135 7.82 -19.09 -2.06
C SER A 135 6.39 -19.35 -1.58
N PRO A 136 6.18 -19.90 -0.37
CA PRO A 136 4.85 -20.01 0.24
C PRO A 136 4.25 -18.64 0.58
N GLU A 137 5.07 -17.61 0.82
CA GLU A 137 4.63 -16.25 1.11
C GLU A 137 3.91 -15.63 -0.10
N LEU A 138 4.51 -15.70 -1.29
CA LEU A 138 3.89 -15.21 -2.52
C LEU A 138 2.58 -15.96 -2.83
N GLN A 139 2.55 -17.28 -2.59
CA GLN A 139 1.34 -18.08 -2.76
C GLN A 139 0.24 -17.68 -1.76
N SER A 140 0.59 -17.43 -0.49
CA SER A 140 -0.35 -16.96 0.52
C SER A 140 -0.90 -15.56 0.21
N ARG A 141 -0.04 -14.66 -0.29
CA ARG A 141 -0.44 -13.32 -0.76
C ARG A 141 -1.36 -13.40 -1.97
N ALA A 142 -1.07 -14.29 -2.94
CA ALA A 142 -1.94 -14.52 -4.08
C ALA A 142 -3.31 -15.03 -3.64
N LYS A 143 -3.37 -16.04 -2.76
CA LYS A 143 -4.64 -16.55 -2.20
C LYS A 143 -5.42 -15.45 -1.47
N THR A 144 -4.74 -14.60 -0.72
CA THR A 144 -5.38 -13.48 0.00
C THR A 144 -6.07 -12.52 -0.95
N PHE A 145 -5.39 -12.14 -2.04
CA PHE A 145 -5.97 -11.32 -3.10
C PHE A 145 -7.15 -12.04 -3.79
N LEU A 146 -6.95 -13.27 -4.25
CA LEU A 146 -7.96 -14.05 -4.96
C LEU A 146 -9.23 -14.29 -4.14
N ARG A 147 -9.12 -14.50 -2.82
CA ARG A 147 -10.30 -14.63 -1.95
C ARG A 147 -11.22 -13.42 -2.01
N ARG A 148 -10.67 -12.21 -2.16
CA ARG A 148 -11.46 -10.98 -2.32
C ARG A 148 -11.95 -10.83 -3.76
N GLU A 149 -11.05 -10.95 -4.73
CA GLU A 149 -11.38 -10.69 -6.14
C GLU A 149 -12.43 -11.65 -6.69
N LEU A 150 -12.38 -12.94 -6.32
CA LEU A 150 -13.37 -13.90 -6.80
C LEU A 150 -14.79 -13.65 -6.24
N GLN A 151 -14.93 -12.82 -5.19
CA GLN A 151 -16.25 -12.37 -4.69
C GLN A 151 -16.89 -11.30 -5.58
N VAL A 152 -16.10 -10.63 -6.43
CA VAL A 152 -16.60 -9.69 -7.44
C VAL A 152 -17.51 -10.42 -8.43
N PHE A 153 -17.11 -11.63 -8.81
CA PHE A 153 -17.82 -12.46 -9.77
C PHE A 153 -18.94 -13.26 -9.07
N THR A 154 -20.11 -12.65 -8.96
CA THR A 154 -21.29 -13.29 -8.34
C THR A 154 -21.81 -14.48 -9.14
N PHE A 155 -21.57 -14.51 -10.45
CA PHE A 155 -21.97 -15.64 -11.31
C PHE A 155 -21.24 -16.93 -10.97
N LEU A 156 -20.09 -16.86 -10.28
CA LEU A 156 -19.36 -18.05 -9.82
C LEU A 156 -20.12 -18.81 -8.73
N ASP A 157 -21.00 -18.14 -7.96
CA ASP A 157 -21.82 -18.80 -6.93
C ASP A 157 -22.90 -19.71 -7.55
N SER A 158 -23.32 -19.39 -8.77
CA SER A 158 -24.36 -20.12 -9.50
C SER A 158 -23.80 -21.08 -10.54
N ASN A 159 -22.48 -21.09 -10.77
CA ASN A 159 -21.86 -21.88 -11.85
C ASN A 159 -21.44 -23.27 -11.33
N PRO A 160 -22.11 -24.36 -11.76
CA PRO A 160 -21.76 -25.72 -11.34
C PRO A 160 -20.40 -26.18 -11.86
N ARG A 161 -19.89 -25.56 -12.94
CA ARG A 161 -18.62 -25.91 -13.59
C ARG A 161 -17.40 -25.22 -12.98
N ALA A 162 -17.57 -24.02 -12.43
CA ALA A 162 -16.46 -23.28 -11.81
C ALA A 162 -16.02 -23.86 -10.46
N GLY A 163 -16.79 -24.82 -9.92
CA GLY A 163 -16.63 -25.29 -8.57
C GLY A 163 -16.87 -24.17 -7.55
N ASN A 164 -16.86 -24.53 -6.27
CA ASN A 164 -16.81 -23.54 -5.20
C ASN A 164 -15.63 -22.58 -5.47
N ARG A 165 -15.77 -21.27 -5.22
CA ARG A 165 -14.70 -20.25 -5.43
C ARG A 165 -13.32 -20.68 -4.92
N GLY A 166 -13.30 -21.51 -3.86
CA GLY A 166 -12.08 -22.14 -3.34
C GLY A 166 -11.34 -23.01 -4.35
N PHE A 167 -12.04 -23.79 -5.19
CA PHE A 167 -11.43 -24.58 -6.26
C PHE A 167 -10.76 -23.69 -7.29
N LEU A 168 -11.48 -22.67 -7.80
CA LEU A 168 -10.91 -21.75 -8.80
C LEU A 168 -9.70 -21.00 -8.26
N MET A 169 -9.72 -20.61 -6.97
CA MET A 169 -8.56 -20.02 -6.31
C MET A 169 -7.34 -20.97 -6.31
N GLU A 170 -7.51 -22.23 -5.92
CA GLU A 170 -6.41 -23.20 -5.93
C GLU A 170 -5.94 -23.52 -7.36
N TYR A 171 -6.87 -23.58 -8.32
CA TYR A 171 -6.55 -23.74 -9.73
C TYR A 171 -5.72 -22.57 -10.28
N ILE A 172 -6.13 -21.33 -10.01
CA ILE A 172 -5.34 -20.14 -10.40
C ILE A 172 -3.93 -20.23 -9.81
N VAL A 173 -3.80 -20.53 -8.50
CA VAL A 173 -2.47 -20.68 -7.88
C VAL A 173 -1.65 -21.78 -8.55
N ALA A 174 -2.26 -22.90 -8.95
CA ALA A 174 -1.58 -23.96 -9.68
C ALA A 174 -1.13 -23.52 -11.09
N VAL A 175 -1.95 -22.76 -11.81
CA VAL A 175 -1.58 -22.16 -13.11
C VAL A 175 -0.37 -21.26 -12.95
N LEU A 176 -0.34 -20.41 -11.92
CA LEU A 176 0.76 -19.47 -11.65
C LEU A 176 2.08 -20.14 -11.23
N LYS A 177 2.04 -21.40 -10.78
CA LYS A 177 3.27 -22.18 -10.48
C LYS A 177 4.00 -22.67 -11.73
N SER A 178 3.33 -22.68 -12.88
CA SER A 178 3.86 -23.30 -14.11
C SER A 178 3.79 -22.39 -15.35
N ASN A 179 3.13 -21.25 -15.26
CA ASN A 179 2.94 -20.32 -16.37
C ASN A 179 3.25 -18.88 -15.92
N GLU A 180 3.82 -18.09 -16.83
CA GLU A 180 4.04 -16.66 -16.61
C GLU A 180 2.71 -15.89 -16.68
N LEU A 181 2.52 -14.94 -15.76
CA LEU A 181 1.32 -14.06 -15.73
C LEU A 181 1.14 -13.24 -17.01
N LYS A 182 2.26 -12.89 -17.66
CA LYS A 182 2.33 -12.15 -18.92
C LYS A 182 3.27 -12.84 -19.90
N GLY A 183 3.20 -14.17 -19.94
CA GLY A 183 3.96 -14.96 -20.92
C GLY A 183 3.57 -14.55 -22.34
N ALA A 184 4.55 -14.54 -23.25
CA ALA A 184 4.30 -14.25 -24.67
C ALA A 184 3.34 -15.27 -25.33
N ASP A 185 3.15 -16.42 -24.70
CA ASP A 185 2.24 -17.49 -25.08
C ASP A 185 0.79 -17.26 -24.62
N GLY A 186 0.53 -16.31 -23.71
CA GLY A 186 -0.82 -15.98 -23.24
C GLY A 186 -1.56 -17.12 -22.53
N LYS A 187 -0.84 -18.20 -22.18
CA LYS A 187 -1.44 -19.46 -21.73
C LYS A 187 -2.20 -19.34 -20.41
N ALA A 188 -1.71 -18.49 -19.50
CA ALA A 188 -2.41 -18.21 -18.25
C ALA A 188 -3.75 -17.49 -18.48
N GLU A 189 -3.84 -16.62 -19.50
CA GLU A 189 -5.09 -15.95 -19.87
C GLU A 189 -6.08 -16.94 -20.47
N GLU A 190 -5.63 -17.79 -21.40
CA GLU A 190 -6.46 -18.79 -22.07
C GLU A 190 -7.12 -19.75 -21.08
N LEU A 191 -6.34 -20.32 -20.14
CA LEU A 191 -6.83 -21.27 -19.15
C LEU A 191 -7.88 -20.69 -18.19
N LEU A 192 -7.84 -19.38 -17.95
CA LEU A 192 -8.72 -18.70 -17.01
C LEU A 192 -9.88 -17.98 -17.69
N ALA A 193 -9.76 -17.64 -18.97
CA ALA A 193 -10.78 -16.98 -19.77
C ALA A 193 -12.09 -17.77 -19.82
N ASP A 194 -12.03 -19.10 -19.81
CA ASP A 194 -13.22 -19.97 -19.78
C ASP A 194 -14.07 -19.78 -18.52
N PHE A 195 -13.46 -19.33 -17.41
CA PHE A 195 -14.15 -19.16 -16.13
C PHE A 195 -14.62 -17.72 -15.91
N LEU A 196 -13.80 -16.73 -16.25
CA LEU A 196 -14.03 -15.33 -15.89
C LEU A 196 -14.38 -14.43 -17.09
N GLY A 197 -14.15 -14.91 -18.31
CA GLY A 197 -14.14 -14.10 -19.53
C GLY A 197 -12.77 -13.46 -19.78
N LEU A 198 -12.43 -13.23 -21.05
CA LEU A 198 -11.11 -12.78 -21.48
C LEU A 198 -10.68 -11.46 -20.81
N ASP A 199 -11.53 -10.44 -20.83
CA ASP A 199 -11.21 -9.11 -20.32
C ASP A 199 -11.01 -9.11 -18.79
N ASN A 200 -11.91 -9.80 -18.07
CA ASN A 200 -11.82 -9.95 -16.63
C ASN A 200 -10.59 -10.76 -16.20
N THR A 201 -10.24 -11.80 -16.95
CA THR A 201 -9.02 -12.58 -16.71
C THR A 201 -7.78 -11.71 -16.86
N ARG A 202 -7.67 -10.95 -17.96
CA ARG A 202 -6.54 -10.04 -18.19
C ARG A 202 -6.38 -9.04 -17.07
N LEU A 203 -7.48 -8.41 -16.67
CA LEU A 203 -7.47 -7.45 -15.57
C LEU A 203 -7.10 -8.12 -14.23
N LEU A 204 -7.68 -9.29 -13.92
CA LEU A 204 -7.36 -10.03 -12.70
C LEU A 204 -5.86 -10.36 -12.62
N LEU A 205 -5.28 -10.87 -13.71
CA LEU A 205 -3.87 -11.23 -13.75
C LEU A 205 -2.96 -10.00 -13.65
N HIS A 206 -3.33 -8.89 -14.29
CA HIS A 206 -2.59 -7.63 -14.17
C HIS A 206 -2.61 -7.09 -12.74
N GLU A 207 -3.79 -7.05 -12.10
CA GLU A 207 -3.92 -6.57 -10.72
C GLU A 207 -3.22 -7.51 -9.72
N LEU A 208 -3.28 -8.82 -9.96
CA LEU A 208 -2.58 -9.82 -9.15
C LEU A 208 -1.07 -9.66 -9.24
N GLU A 209 -0.53 -9.43 -10.43
CA GLU A 209 0.90 -9.12 -10.61
C GLU A 209 1.28 -7.85 -9.84
N ALA A 210 0.50 -6.78 -9.99
CA ALA A 210 0.75 -5.51 -9.31
C ALA A 210 0.69 -5.65 -7.78
N TRP A 211 -0.23 -6.46 -7.26
CA TRP A 211 -0.31 -6.80 -5.84
C TRP A 211 0.92 -7.58 -5.37
N LEU A 212 1.29 -8.66 -6.05
CA LEU A 212 2.41 -9.52 -5.66
C LEU A 212 3.75 -8.78 -5.67
N ARG A 213 3.94 -7.89 -6.65
CA ARG A 213 5.12 -7.01 -6.73
C ARG A 213 5.17 -5.96 -5.63
N SER A 214 4.02 -5.58 -5.07
CA SER A 214 3.95 -4.49 -4.09
C SER A 214 4.55 -4.89 -2.74
N PRO A 215 5.03 -3.93 -1.93
CA PRO A 215 5.52 -4.21 -0.58
C PRO A 215 4.38 -4.41 0.44
N TYR A 216 3.12 -4.20 0.06
CA TYR A 216 1.99 -4.22 0.99
C TYR A 216 1.61 -5.65 1.39
N THR A 217 1.42 -5.86 2.68
CA THR A 217 0.99 -7.15 3.24
C THR A 217 -0.54 -7.25 3.39
N ARG A 218 -1.22 -6.10 3.43
CA ARG A 218 -2.68 -6.00 3.58
C ARG A 218 -3.32 -5.39 2.33
N LEU A 219 -4.49 -5.89 1.96
CA LEU A 219 -5.22 -5.43 0.79
C LEU A 219 -5.68 -3.98 0.94
N GLU A 220 -6.11 -3.60 2.14
CA GLU A 220 -6.53 -2.23 2.45
C GLU A 220 -5.40 -1.20 2.23
N ASP A 221 -4.15 -1.60 2.50
CA ASP A 221 -2.98 -0.74 2.28
C ASP A 221 -2.72 -0.56 0.79
N TRP A 222 -2.75 -1.64 0.01
CA TRP A 222 -2.57 -1.57 -1.43
C TRP A 222 -3.70 -0.80 -2.11
N ASP A 223 -4.94 -1.02 -1.70
CA ASP A 223 -6.13 -0.34 -2.21
C ASP A 223 -6.05 1.18 -2.07
N ARG A 224 -5.41 1.69 -1.02
CA ARG A 224 -5.21 3.13 -0.80
C ARG A 224 -4.15 3.76 -1.72
N HIS A 225 -3.18 2.96 -2.17
CA HIS A 225 -2.02 3.45 -2.91
C HIS A 225 -2.08 3.13 -4.40
N VAL A 226 -2.83 2.10 -4.79
CA VAL A 226 -3.04 1.73 -6.19
C VAL A 226 -3.78 2.87 -6.92
N GLN A 227 -3.26 3.21 -8.10
CA GLN A 227 -3.82 4.23 -8.97
C GLN A 227 -4.30 3.55 -10.26
N TYR A 228 -5.41 4.01 -10.81
CA TYR A 228 -6.03 3.47 -12.02
C TYR A 228 -5.91 4.47 -13.18
N ALA A 229 -5.78 3.95 -14.40
CA ALA A 229 -5.81 4.74 -15.63
C ALA A 229 -7.23 5.10 -16.06
#